data_AF-A0A699YLV2-F1
#
_entry.id   AF-A0A699YLV2-F1
#
_cell.length_a   1.000
_cell.length_b   1.000
_cell.length_c   1.000
_cell.angle_alpha   90.00
_cell.angle_beta   90.00
_cell.angle_gamma   90.00
#
_symmetry.space_group_name_H-M   'P 1'
#
loop_
_entity.id
_entity.type
_entity.pdbx_description
1 polymer ?
#
loop_
_entity_poly.entity_id
_entity_poly.type
_entity_poly.pdbx_seq_one_letter_code
_entity_poly.pdbx_strand_id
1 'polypeptide(L)'
;VIIALQERAMGLSRPHIPYRNSRMTSVLRDSLGGNCRTVMVATINSESGQLDEFAMRVALVRNVVALNEEMDPSLVIRRLKADIRDLKDEIRMLKGGAEERGPLTPDELRRLNEQIEAFCADASSDASLNLGGSMMHVKAAFDLFKQLVQRGGLVGPNGAVRMLTGPGSGGEQNQGGNAADLAEQVKKLRLQVTQRDNEINILVGMLKRRDAAAASASNGLPPPGPNLGPGP
;
A
#
# COMPACT_ATOMS: atom_id res chain seq x y z
N VAL A 1 35.82 -21.67 2.73
CA VAL A 1 34.52 -21.08 2.31
C VAL A 1 33.64 -22.11 1.62
N ILE A 2 34.09 -22.71 0.51
CA ILE A 2 33.30 -23.69 -0.26
C ILE A 2 32.79 -24.86 0.59
N ILE A 3 33.64 -25.48 1.40
CA ILE A 3 33.23 -26.60 2.29
C ILE A 3 32.12 -26.15 3.26
N ALA A 4 32.28 -24.98 3.88
CA ALA A 4 31.27 -24.46 4.81
C ALA A 4 29.94 -24.13 4.12
N LEU A 5 29.99 -23.70 2.86
CA LEU A 5 28.81 -23.45 2.03
C LEU A 5 28.14 -24.73 1.56
N GLN A 6 28.91 -25.74 1.19
CA GLN A 6 28.42 -27.06 0.83
C GLN A 6 27.67 -27.70 2.01
N GLU A 7 28.25 -27.67 3.21
CA GLU A 7 27.58 -28.18 4.42
C GLU A 7 26.27 -27.42 4.71
N ARG A 8 26.28 -26.10 4.53
CA ARG A 8 25.06 -25.28 4.63
C ARG A 8 24.01 -25.68 3.60
N ALA A 9 24.41 -25.99 2.36
CA ALA A 9 23.52 -26.45 1.31
C ALA A 9 22.95 -27.86 1.58
N MET A 10 23.71 -28.70 2.30
CA MET A 10 23.30 -30.04 2.75
C MET A 10 22.41 -30.01 4.01
N GLY A 11 22.08 -28.83 4.55
CA GLY A 11 21.23 -28.68 5.72
C GLY A 11 21.98 -28.75 7.06
N LEU A 12 23.32 -28.85 7.05
CA LEU A 12 24.11 -28.68 8.26
C LEU A 12 24.17 -27.19 8.62
N SER A 13 23.71 -26.85 9.81
CA SER A 13 23.77 -25.47 10.30
C SER A 13 25.20 -25.10 10.68
N ARG A 14 25.87 -24.37 9.79
CA ARG A 14 27.10 -23.64 10.11
C ARG A 14 26.80 -22.14 10.26
N PRO A 15 26.94 -21.57 11.47
CA PRO A 15 26.61 -20.17 11.70
C PRO A 15 27.59 -19.21 11.03
N HIS A 16 28.86 -19.59 10.89
CA HIS A 16 29.91 -18.73 10.35
C HIS A 16 30.53 -19.30 9.07
N ILE A 17 30.56 -18.47 8.02
CA ILE A 17 31.28 -18.76 6.78
C ILE A 17 32.48 -17.79 6.69
N PRO A 18 33.72 -18.28 6.62
CA PRO A 18 34.93 -17.46 6.77
C PRO A 18 35.29 -16.70 5.48
N TYR A 19 34.40 -15.86 4.95
CA TYR A 19 34.68 -15.03 3.78
C TYR A 19 35.81 -14.02 4.04
N ARG A 20 35.96 -13.58 5.31
CA ARG A 20 36.92 -12.56 5.73
C ARG A 20 38.37 -13.06 5.87
N ASN A 21 38.61 -14.37 5.79
CA ASN A 21 39.97 -14.92 5.90
C ASN A 21 40.86 -14.56 4.69
N SER A 22 40.27 -14.13 3.56
CA SER A 22 41.00 -13.62 2.40
C SER A 22 40.23 -12.47 1.75
N ARG A 23 40.97 -11.51 1.16
CA ARG A 23 40.37 -10.45 0.33
C ARG A 23 39.60 -11.02 -0.85
N MET A 24 40.12 -12.08 -1.49
CA MET A 24 39.48 -12.73 -2.63
C MET A 24 38.09 -13.25 -2.26
N THR A 25 37.96 -14.00 -1.16
CA THR A 25 36.67 -14.53 -0.71
C THR A 25 35.74 -13.48 -0.12
N SER A 26 36.27 -12.33 0.32
CA SER A 26 35.46 -11.19 0.77
C SER A 26 34.79 -10.49 -0.42
N VAL A 27 35.52 -10.30 -1.52
CA VAL A 27 34.98 -9.74 -2.76
C VAL A 27 34.01 -10.70 -3.43
N LEU A 28 34.33 -12.01 -3.44
CA LEU A 28 33.49 -13.05 -4.02
C LEU A 28 32.35 -13.51 -3.11
N ARG A 29 32.08 -12.84 -1.98
CA ARG A 29 31.03 -13.22 -1.03
C ARG A 29 29.67 -13.37 -1.71
N ASP A 30 29.31 -12.41 -2.55
CA ASP A 30 28.01 -12.44 -3.23
C ASP A 30 27.97 -13.49 -4.34
N SER A 31 29.12 -13.77 -4.96
CA SER A 31 29.26 -14.83 -5.97
C SER A 31 29.19 -16.24 -5.36
N LEU A 32 29.59 -16.42 -4.10
CA LEU A 32 29.67 -17.71 -3.42
C LEU A 32 28.63 -17.76 -2.30
N GLY A 33 27.35 -17.91 -2.63
CA GLY A 33 26.24 -18.06 -1.67
C GLY A 33 25.44 -16.79 -1.37
N GLY A 34 25.57 -15.74 -2.19
CA GLY A 34 24.79 -14.49 -2.07
C GLY A 34 23.87 -14.25 -3.27
N ASN A 35 23.57 -12.96 -3.52
CA ASN A 35 22.72 -12.53 -4.62
C ASN A 35 23.54 -12.33 -5.92
N CYS A 36 23.91 -13.44 -6.55
CA CYS A 36 24.61 -13.42 -7.83
C CYS A 36 24.35 -14.70 -8.63
N ARG A 37 24.19 -14.57 -9.95
CA ARG A 37 24.20 -15.72 -10.87
C ARG A 37 25.65 -16.06 -11.22
N THR A 38 26.18 -17.07 -10.56
CA THR A 38 27.60 -17.44 -10.68
C THR A 38 27.78 -18.64 -11.61
N VAL A 39 28.75 -18.54 -12.51
CA VAL A 39 29.24 -19.65 -13.33
C VAL A 39 30.71 -19.87 -12.98
N MET A 40 31.10 -21.11 -12.72
CA MET A 40 32.50 -21.49 -12.48
C MET A 40 33.00 -22.32 -13.66
N VAL A 41 34.17 -21.95 -14.19
CA VAL A 41 34.88 -22.73 -15.22
C VAL A 41 36.09 -23.36 -14.56
N ALA A 42 36.12 -24.69 -14.50
CA ALA A 42 37.24 -25.45 -13.98
C ALA A 42 38.15 -25.91 -15.13
N THR A 43 39.43 -25.56 -15.07
CA THR A 43 40.44 -25.99 -16.04
C THR A 43 41.17 -27.21 -15.49
N ILE A 44 41.10 -28.34 -16.20
CA ILE A 44 41.63 -29.63 -15.74
C ILE A 44 42.74 -30.10 -16.68
N ASN A 45 43.82 -30.64 -16.12
CA ASN A 45 44.87 -31.34 -16.87
C ASN A 45 44.69 -32.86 -16.75
N SER A 46 44.88 -33.60 -17.85
CA SER A 46 44.64 -35.04 -17.93
C SER A 46 45.66 -35.89 -17.15
N GLU A 47 46.81 -35.35 -16.74
CA GLU A 47 47.84 -36.09 -16.00
C GLU A 47 47.58 -36.19 -14.50
N SER A 48 46.73 -35.34 -13.94
CA SER A 48 46.39 -35.39 -12.53
C SER A 48 45.13 -36.25 -12.33
N GLY A 49 45.30 -37.48 -11.84
CA GLY A 49 44.19 -38.37 -11.39
C GLY A 49 43.37 -37.83 -10.20
N GLN A 50 43.56 -36.56 -9.84
CA GLN A 50 42.75 -35.81 -8.90
C GLN A 50 41.64 -35.13 -9.70
N LEU A 51 40.60 -35.89 -10.03
CA LEU A 51 39.35 -35.33 -10.54
C LEU A 51 38.78 -34.40 -9.46
N ASP A 52 39.06 -33.12 -9.68
CA ASP A 52 38.60 -31.87 -9.09
C ASP A 52 37.51 -31.96 -8.00
N GLU A 53 37.88 -32.50 -6.82
CA GLU A 53 37.02 -32.47 -5.63
C GLU A 53 36.55 -31.05 -5.31
N PHE A 54 37.32 -30.03 -5.68
CA PHE A 54 36.97 -28.65 -5.44
C PHE A 54 35.79 -28.22 -6.32
N ALA A 55 35.85 -28.40 -7.64
CA ALA A 55 34.73 -28.07 -8.53
C ALA A 55 33.47 -28.87 -8.18
N MET A 56 33.60 -30.15 -7.83
CA MET A 56 32.47 -30.96 -7.37
C MET A 56 31.79 -30.34 -6.13
N ARG A 57 32.57 -29.86 -5.16
CA ARG A 57 32.03 -29.19 -3.96
C ARG A 57 31.42 -27.83 -4.29
N VAL A 58 32.01 -27.06 -5.23
CA VAL A 58 31.46 -25.77 -5.66
C VAL A 58 30.12 -25.96 -6.36
N ALA A 59 29.95 -27.01 -7.15
CA ALA A 59 28.69 -27.31 -7.86
C ALA A 59 27.49 -27.50 -6.90
N LEU A 60 27.74 -27.84 -5.63
CA LEU A 60 26.70 -28.00 -4.62
C LEU A 60 26.35 -26.71 -3.87
N VAL A 61 27.13 -25.64 -4.05
CA VAL A 61 26.86 -24.33 -3.44
C VAL A 61 25.65 -23.70 -4.12
N ARG A 62 24.66 -23.30 -3.33
CA ARG A 62 23.44 -22.64 -3.81
C ARG A 62 23.49 -21.14 -3.55
N ASN A 63 23.18 -20.35 -4.58
CA ASN A 63 23.00 -18.91 -4.48
C ASN A 63 21.51 -18.57 -4.43
N VAL A 64 21.16 -17.52 -3.67
CA VAL A 64 19.79 -17.00 -3.61
C VAL A 64 19.76 -15.70 -4.39
N VAL A 65 19.26 -15.77 -5.62
CA VAL A 65 19.26 -14.64 -6.55
C VAL A 65 17.94 -13.89 -6.44
N ALA A 66 18.02 -12.58 -6.24
CA ALA A 66 16.92 -11.64 -6.25
C ALA A 66 17.21 -10.52 -7.25
N LEU A 67 16.16 -10.01 -7.90
CA LEU A 67 16.30 -8.86 -8.79
C LEU A 67 16.65 -7.63 -7.96
N ASN A 68 17.78 -6.99 -8.30
CA ASN A 68 18.17 -5.71 -7.68
C ASN A 68 17.34 -4.60 -8.32
N GLU A 69 16.15 -4.37 -7.79
CA GLU A 69 15.33 -3.23 -8.18
C GLU A 69 15.84 -1.97 -7.47
N GLU A 70 16.50 -1.09 -8.21
CA GLU A 70 16.85 0.24 -7.72
C GLU A 70 15.68 1.19 -7.98
N MET A 71 14.97 1.58 -6.92
CA MET A 71 14.03 2.70 -6.99
C MET A 71 14.81 4.00 -6.92
N ASP A 72 14.52 4.96 -7.82
CA ASP A 72 15.14 6.29 -7.76
C ASP A 72 14.88 6.90 -6.38
N PRO A 73 15.94 7.21 -5.61
CA PRO A 73 15.80 7.80 -4.28
C PRO A 73 14.98 9.09 -4.32
N SER A 74 15.04 9.84 -5.42
CA SER A 74 14.26 11.07 -5.60
C SER A 74 12.76 10.79 -5.68
N LEU A 75 12.36 9.71 -6.36
CA LEU A 75 10.95 9.29 -6.44
C LEU A 75 10.45 8.80 -5.08
N VAL A 76 11.25 8.03 -4.35
CA VAL A 76 10.92 7.58 -3.00
C VAL A 76 10.75 8.77 -2.05
N ILE A 77 11.69 9.73 -2.08
CA ILE A 77 11.62 10.95 -1.27
C ILE A 77 10.38 11.77 -1.62
N ARG A 78 10.04 11.92 -2.90
CA ARG A 78 8.83 12.66 -3.32
C ARG A 78 7.56 11.98 -2.82
N ARG A 79 7.47 10.65 -2.94
CA ARG A 79 6.34 9.86 -2.43
C ARG A 79 6.21 10.01 -0.92
N LEU A 80 7.29 9.77 -0.16
CA LEU A 80 7.28 9.91 1.30
C LEU A 80 6.93 11.33 1.75
N LYS A 81 7.40 12.36 1.04
CA LYS A 81 7.02 13.75 1.33
C LYS A 81 5.54 14.03 1.04
N ALA A 82 4.94 13.40 0.03
CA ALA A 82 3.51 13.49 -0.22
C ALA A 82 2.73 12.82 0.91
N ASP A 83 3.09 11.59 1.26
CA ASP A 83 2.44 10.83 2.35
C ASP A 83 2.52 11.60 3.68
N ILE A 84 3.66 12.24 3.99
CA ILE A 84 3.82 13.08 5.19
C ILE A 84 2.89 14.29 5.17
N ARG A 85 2.65 14.91 4.02
CA ARG A 85 1.72 16.06 3.92
C ARG A 85 0.30 15.60 4.18
N ASP A 86 -0.12 14.54 3.52
CA ASP A 86 -1.48 14.02 3.61
C ASP A 86 -1.81 13.59 5.06
N LEU A 87 -0.88 12.87 5.70
CA LEU A 87 -1.01 12.47 7.11
C LEU A 87 -1.03 13.69 8.05
N LYS A 88 -0.21 14.70 7.80
CA LYS A 88 -0.23 15.93 8.60
C LYS A 88 -1.53 16.70 8.43
N ASP A 89 -2.10 16.72 7.24
CA ASP A 89 -3.37 17.39 6.96
C ASP A 89 -4.54 16.63 7.60
N GLU A 90 -4.54 15.29 7.58
CA GLU A 90 -5.50 14.48 8.33
C GLU A 90 -5.40 14.74 9.84
N ILE A 91 -4.19 14.77 10.40
CA ILE A 91 -3.97 15.10 11.81
C ILE A 91 -4.48 16.50 12.13
N ARG A 92 -4.26 17.49 11.26
CA ARG A 92 -4.76 18.86 11.44
C ARG A 92 -6.29 18.92 11.43
N MET A 93 -6.95 18.17 10.56
CA MET A 93 -8.41 18.09 10.56
C MET A 93 -8.94 17.47 11.86
N LEU A 94 -8.32 16.39 12.32
CA LEU A 94 -8.76 15.67 13.52
C LEU A 94 -8.46 16.43 14.82
N LYS A 95 -7.27 17.01 14.94
CA LYS A 95 -6.83 17.70 16.17
C LYS A 95 -7.11 19.21 16.19
N GLY A 96 -7.51 19.80 15.05
CA GLY A 96 -7.49 21.26 14.87
C GLY A 96 -6.06 21.77 14.71
N GLY A 97 -5.89 22.94 14.07
CA GLY A 97 -4.61 23.44 13.54
C GLY A 97 -3.43 23.67 14.51
N ALA A 98 -3.45 23.16 15.75
CA ALA A 98 -2.31 23.13 16.64
C ALA A 98 -2.07 21.69 17.11
N GLU A 99 -0.88 21.15 16.84
CA GLU A 99 -0.45 19.79 17.25
C GLU A 99 -0.51 19.52 18.76
N GLU A 100 -0.86 20.53 19.56
CA GLU A 100 -0.81 20.53 21.01
C GLU A 100 -2.05 21.18 21.67
N ARG A 101 -3.15 21.40 20.93
CA ARG A 101 -4.39 21.85 21.57
C ARG A 101 -5.10 20.66 22.21
N GLY A 102 -5.14 20.67 23.54
CA GLY A 102 -5.97 19.77 24.35
C GLY A 102 -7.48 19.94 24.07
N PRO A 103 -8.36 19.28 24.84
CA PRO A 103 -9.81 19.45 24.69
C PRO A 103 -10.21 20.93 24.69
N LEU A 104 -11.30 21.28 23.98
CA LEU A 104 -11.78 22.67 23.92
C LEU A 104 -11.86 23.25 25.32
N THR A 105 -11.32 24.45 25.48
CA THR A 105 -11.40 25.17 26.74
C THR A 105 -12.86 25.46 27.09
N PRO A 106 -13.21 25.55 28.38
CA PRO A 106 -14.59 25.82 28.80
C PRO A 106 -15.12 27.16 28.22
N ASP A 107 -14.25 28.13 27.98
CA ASP A 107 -14.62 29.40 27.36
C ASP A 107 -14.92 29.27 25.86
N GLU A 108 -14.18 28.44 25.14
CA GLU A 108 -14.47 28.11 23.73
C GLU A 108 -15.81 27.37 23.60
N LEU A 109 -16.10 26.45 24.53
CA LEU A 109 -17.37 25.73 24.56
C LEU A 109 -18.56 26.67 24.84
N ARG A 110 -18.39 27.66 25.73
CA ARG A 110 -19.41 28.68 26.01
C ARG A 110 -19.71 29.54 24.79
N ARG A 111 -18.66 30.04 24.12
CA ARG A 111 -18.81 30.82 22.87
C ARG A 111 -19.50 30.00 21.79
N LEU A 112 -19.14 28.72 21.67
CA LEU A 112 -19.77 27.81 20.71
C LEU A 112 -21.26 27.59 21.05
N ASN A 113 -21.61 27.46 22.33
CA ASN A 113 -23.00 27.35 22.77
C ASN A 113 -23.81 28.60 22.45
N GLU A 114 -23.26 29.79 22.72
CA GLU A 114 -23.91 31.07 22.38
C GLU A 114 -24.13 31.21 20.86
N GLN A 115 -23.16 30.80 20.05
CA GLN A 115 -23.29 30.79 18.58
C GLN A 115 -24.37 29.81 18.09
N ILE A 116 -24.44 28.63 18.70
CA ILE A 116 -25.47 27.62 18.38
C ILE A 116 -26.86 28.10 18.80
N GLU A 117 -26.99 28.71 19.98
CA GLU A 117 -28.25 29.27 20.45
C GLU A 117 -28.73 30.43 19.59
N ALA A 118 -27.82 31.34 19.21
CA ALA A 118 -28.12 32.43 18.28
C ALA A 118 -28.54 31.92 16.90
N PHE A 119 -27.86 30.88 16.39
CA PHE A 119 -28.23 30.22 15.14
C PHE A 119 -29.59 29.54 15.21
N CYS A 120 -29.92 28.87 16.32
CA CYS A 120 -31.25 28.26 16.51
C CYS A 120 -32.37 29.28 16.71
N ALA A 121 -32.06 30.46 17.26
CA ALA A 121 -33.02 31.54 17.46
C ALA A 121 -33.34 32.30 16.16
N ASP A 122 -32.40 32.30 15.21
CA ASP A 122 -32.59 32.89 13.90
C ASP A 122 -33.42 31.95 13.00
N ALA A 123 -34.65 32.35 12.68
CA ALA A 123 -35.56 31.59 11.83
C ALA A 123 -35.31 31.83 10.32
N SER A 124 -34.28 32.61 9.97
CA SER A 124 -33.92 32.89 8.58
C SER A 124 -33.25 31.68 7.91
N SER A 125 -33.57 31.47 6.63
CA SER A 125 -33.04 30.33 5.86
C SER A 125 -31.58 30.52 5.41
N ASP A 126 -30.99 31.69 5.63
CA ASP A 126 -29.61 32.05 5.26
C ASP A 126 -28.65 32.12 6.47
N ALA A 127 -29.13 31.82 7.68
CA ALA A 127 -28.28 31.67 8.84
C ALA A 127 -27.19 30.61 8.55
N SER A 128 -25.93 30.94 8.89
CA SER A 128 -24.79 30.04 8.72
C SER A 128 -24.01 29.93 10.02
N LEU A 129 -23.66 28.70 10.40
CA LEU A 129 -22.90 28.41 11.61
C LEU A 129 -21.46 28.06 11.24
N ASN A 130 -20.52 28.94 11.58
CA ASN A 130 -19.10 28.68 11.38
C ASN A 130 -18.50 27.97 12.59
N LEU A 131 -18.45 26.64 12.52
CA LEU A 131 -17.90 25.77 13.56
C LEU A 131 -16.35 25.72 13.56
N GLY A 132 -15.69 26.41 12.62
CA GLY A 132 -14.25 26.30 12.41
C GLY A 132 -13.84 24.99 11.69
N GLY A 133 -12.55 24.86 11.38
CA GLY A 133 -12.01 23.74 10.59
C GLY A 133 -11.57 22.49 11.38
N SER A 134 -11.92 22.39 12.67
CA SER A 134 -11.48 21.30 13.55
C SER A 134 -12.64 20.34 13.83
N MET A 135 -12.39 19.04 13.65
CA MET A 135 -13.35 17.98 13.98
C MET A 135 -13.80 18.04 15.46
N MET A 136 -12.98 18.57 16.36
CA MET A 136 -13.34 18.73 17.76
C MET A 136 -14.47 19.76 17.97
N HIS A 137 -14.45 20.87 17.22
CA HIS A 137 -15.51 21.88 17.29
C HIS A 137 -16.80 21.35 16.66
N VAL A 138 -16.67 20.62 15.55
CA VAL A 138 -17.81 19.94 14.91
C VAL A 138 -18.45 18.95 15.87
N LYS A 139 -17.66 18.09 16.52
CA LYS A 139 -18.16 17.12 17.49
C LYS A 139 -18.79 17.81 18.71
N ALA A 140 -18.14 18.82 19.29
CA ALA A 140 -18.67 19.57 20.42
C ALA A 140 -20.00 20.26 20.07
N ALA A 141 -20.12 20.82 18.86
CA ALA A 141 -21.35 21.42 18.39
C ALA A 141 -22.48 20.39 18.28
N PHE A 142 -22.23 19.21 17.68
CA PHE A 142 -23.22 18.14 17.63
C PHE A 142 -23.65 17.65 19.02
N ASP A 143 -22.71 17.56 19.96
CA ASP A 143 -23.00 17.20 21.35
C ASP A 143 -23.90 18.27 22.02
N LEU A 144 -23.66 19.56 21.78
CA LEU A 144 -24.49 20.68 22.26
C LEU A 144 -25.87 20.69 21.60
N PHE A 145 -25.96 20.52 20.28
CA PHE A 145 -27.24 20.38 19.57
C PHE A 145 -28.07 19.23 20.12
N LYS A 146 -27.43 18.08 20.39
CA LYS A 146 -28.10 16.93 21.01
C LYS A 146 -28.64 17.28 22.39
N GLN A 147 -27.87 18.00 23.21
CA GLN A 147 -28.33 18.47 24.52
C GLN A 147 -29.49 19.46 24.41
N LEU A 148 -29.48 20.37 23.44
CA LEU A 148 -30.58 21.30 23.18
C LEU A 148 -31.86 20.55 22.78
N VAL A 149 -31.77 19.57 21.88
CA VAL A 149 -32.92 18.74 21.47
C VAL A 149 -33.43 17.89 22.65
N GLN A 150 -32.55 17.42 23.54
CA GLN A 150 -32.93 16.64 24.72
C GLN A 150 -33.53 17.49 25.85
N ARG A 151 -33.05 18.73 26.05
CA ARG A 151 -33.59 19.67 27.07
C ARG A 151 -34.84 20.41 26.60
N GLY A 152 -34.96 20.65 25.30
CA GLY A 152 -36.09 21.31 24.66
C GLY A 152 -36.45 20.56 23.39
N GLY A 153 -37.25 19.50 23.53
CA GLY A 153 -37.92 18.92 22.36
C GLY A 153 -38.68 20.03 21.65
N LEU A 154 -38.38 20.25 20.36
CA LEU A 154 -38.82 21.37 19.53
C LEU A 154 -40.25 21.83 19.85
N VAL A 155 -40.36 22.85 20.70
CA VAL A 155 -41.62 23.54 20.98
C VAL A 155 -41.83 24.50 19.82
N GLY A 156 -42.63 24.06 18.85
CA GLY A 156 -43.26 25.01 17.93
C GLY A 156 -44.13 25.99 18.72
N PRO A 157 -44.45 27.17 18.16
CA PRO A 157 -45.04 28.31 18.88
C PRO A 157 -46.40 28.08 19.57
N ASN A 158 -46.95 26.85 19.52
CA ASN A 158 -48.23 26.46 20.13
C ASN A 158 -48.15 25.24 21.08
N GLY A 159 -46.98 24.88 21.63
CA GLY A 159 -46.93 23.96 22.78
C GLY A 159 -47.37 22.50 22.54
N ALA A 160 -47.50 22.06 21.29
CA ALA A 160 -47.79 20.67 20.97
C ALA A 160 -46.48 19.86 20.84
N VAL A 161 -46.30 18.87 21.73
CA VAL A 161 -45.26 17.84 21.60
C VAL A 161 -45.60 16.96 20.40
N ARG A 162 -44.91 17.16 19.26
CA ARG A 162 -45.01 16.25 18.13
C ARG A 162 -44.06 15.08 18.37
N MET A 163 -44.58 14.03 19.01
CA MET A 163 -44.04 12.67 18.88
C MET A 163 -43.92 12.37 17.38
N LEU A 164 -42.75 11.94 16.94
CA LEU A 164 -42.54 11.37 15.61
C LEU A 164 -43.21 9.98 15.58
N THR A 165 -44.53 9.94 15.53
CA THR A 165 -45.27 8.80 15.01
C THR A 165 -45.64 9.15 13.57
N GLY A 166 -45.16 8.34 12.63
CA GLY A 166 -45.73 8.33 11.28
C GLY A 166 -47.24 8.12 11.39
N PRO A 167 -48.04 8.82 10.58
CA PRO A 167 -48.27 8.29 9.24
C PRO A 167 -48.43 9.38 8.16
N GLY A 168 -48.42 8.97 6.89
CA GLY A 168 -49.01 9.74 5.81
C GLY A 168 -48.00 10.46 4.92
N SER A 169 -47.53 9.72 3.92
CA SER A 169 -47.04 10.23 2.65
C SER A 169 -48.08 11.17 2.03
N GLY A 170 -47.75 12.45 1.90
CA GLY A 170 -48.59 13.44 1.25
C GLY A 170 -47.86 14.77 1.22
N GLY A 171 -46.99 14.95 0.23
CA GLY A 171 -46.15 16.12 0.08
C GLY A 171 -45.17 15.98 -1.07
N GLU A 172 -45.69 15.71 -2.27
CA GLU A 172 -44.95 15.89 -3.52
C GLU A 172 -44.68 17.38 -3.72
N GLN A 173 -43.47 17.83 -3.38
CA GLN A 173 -42.85 18.99 -3.99
C GLN A 173 -41.39 18.68 -4.33
N ASN A 174 -41.22 18.19 -5.56
CA ASN A 174 -40.20 18.62 -6.52
C ASN A 174 -38.72 18.59 -6.07
N GLN A 175 -38.11 17.40 -6.15
CA GLN A 175 -36.67 17.24 -6.38
C GLN A 175 -36.40 15.95 -7.18
N GLY A 176 -37.10 15.79 -8.31
CA GLY A 176 -37.03 14.59 -9.17
C GLY A 176 -35.82 14.52 -10.12
N GLY A 177 -34.95 15.53 -10.16
CA GLY A 177 -33.83 15.58 -11.11
C GLY A 177 -32.56 14.86 -10.64
N ASN A 178 -32.18 14.99 -9.37
CA ASN A 178 -30.81 14.62 -8.94
C ASN A 178 -30.62 13.13 -8.68
N ALA A 179 -31.65 12.39 -8.28
CA ALA A 179 -31.50 10.97 -7.96
C ALA A 179 -31.32 10.09 -9.21
N ALA A 180 -32.01 10.43 -10.30
CA ALA A 180 -31.87 9.76 -11.59
C ALA A 180 -30.49 10.04 -12.22
N ASP A 181 -30.06 11.31 -12.21
CA ASP A 181 -28.74 11.72 -12.69
C ASP A 181 -27.59 11.07 -11.90
N LEU A 182 -27.74 10.97 -10.58
CA LEU A 182 -26.75 10.31 -9.72
C LEU A 182 -26.70 8.80 -9.98
N ALA A 183 -27.85 8.16 -10.18
CA ALA A 183 -27.92 6.74 -10.53
C ALA A 183 -27.29 6.46 -11.91
N GLU A 184 -27.49 7.35 -12.88
CA GLU A 184 -26.88 7.26 -14.21
C GLU A 184 -25.37 7.48 -14.16
N GLN A 185 -24.90 8.46 -13.40
CA GLN A 185 -23.46 8.68 -13.16
C GLN A 185 -22.80 7.48 -12.47
N VAL A 186 -23.42 6.90 -11.45
CA VAL A 186 -22.91 5.69 -10.77
C VAL A 186 -22.84 4.52 -11.75
N LYS A 187 -23.84 4.35 -12.63
CA LYS A 187 -23.83 3.30 -13.66
C LYS A 187 -22.70 3.50 -14.66
N LYS A 188 -22.47 4.74 -15.11
CA LYS A 188 -21.37 5.10 -16.02
C LYS A 188 -19.99 4.86 -15.39
N LEU A 189 -19.81 5.24 -14.13
CA LEU A 189 -18.57 5.02 -13.38
C LEU A 189 -18.29 3.52 -13.20
N ARG A 190 -19.31 2.72 -12.86
CA ARG A 190 -19.17 1.26 -12.76
C ARG A 190 -18.72 0.63 -14.08
N LEU A 191 -19.31 1.07 -15.20
CA LEU A 191 -18.92 0.59 -16.53
C LEU A 191 -17.45 0.91 -16.85
N GLN A 192 -16.99 2.13 -16.54
CA GLN A 192 -15.60 2.53 -16.72
C GLN A 192 -14.63 1.71 -15.87
N VAL A 193 -14.99 1.41 -14.61
CA VAL A 193 -14.18 0.56 -13.75
C VAL A 193 -14.08 -0.85 -14.33
N THR A 194 -15.20 -1.46 -14.73
CA THR A 194 -15.19 -2.79 -15.37
C THR A 194 -14.36 -2.82 -16.66
N GLN A 195 -14.43 -1.76 -17.48
CA GLN A 195 -13.61 -1.66 -18.67
C GLN A 195 -12.11 -1.60 -18.33
N ARG A 196 -11.71 -0.79 -17.34
CA ARG A 196 -10.33 -0.74 -16.87
C ARG A 196 -9.85 -2.07 -16.29
N ASP A 197 -10.69 -2.76 -15.53
CA ASP A 197 -10.35 -4.09 -15.00
C ASP A 197 -10.12 -5.12 -16.11
N ASN A 198 -10.91 -5.05 -17.19
CA ASN A 198 -10.69 -5.89 -18.37
C ASN A 198 -9.37 -5.55 -19.08
N GLU A 199 -9.07 -4.27 -19.28
CA GLU A 199 -7.79 -3.83 -19.85
C GLU A 199 -6.59 -4.28 -19.00
N ILE A 200 -6.69 -4.11 -17.68
CA ILE A 200 -5.67 -4.56 -16.72
C ILE A 200 -5.48 -6.08 -16.82
N ASN A 201 -6.57 -6.86 -16.85
CA ASN A 201 -6.48 -8.31 -16.97
C ASN A 201 -5.81 -8.76 -18.27
N ILE A 202 -6.08 -8.08 -19.39
CA ILE A 202 -5.42 -8.35 -20.66
C ILE A 202 -3.93 -8.02 -20.56
N LEU A 203 -3.57 -6.85 -20.04
CA LEU A 203 -2.17 -6.42 -19.88
C LEU A 203 -1.39 -7.33 -18.95
N VAL A 204 -1.95 -7.70 -17.80
CA VAL A 204 -1.37 -8.66 -16.87
C VAL A 204 -1.23 -10.03 -17.52
N GLY A 205 -2.21 -10.46 -18.32
CA GLY A 205 -2.14 -11.70 -19.10
C GLY A 205 -1.06 -11.67 -20.19
N MET A 206 -0.79 -10.51 -20.79
CA MET A 206 0.32 -10.32 -21.73
C MET A 206 1.67 -10.34 -21.01
N LEU A 207 1.77 -9.72 -19.83
CA LEU A 207 2.99 -9.72 -19.02
C LEU A 207 3.35 -11.15 -18.58
N LYS A 208 2.38 -11.90 -18.03
CA LYS A 208 2.56 -13.30 -17.64
C LYS A 208 2.99 -14.19 -18.79
N ARG A 209 2.45 -13.96 -20.01
CA ARG A 209 2.87 -14.67 -21.22
C ARG A 209 4.30 -14.33 -21.63
N ARG A 210 4.71 -13.06 -21.49
CA ARG A 210 6.08 -12.63 -21.75
C ARG A 210 7.07 -13.24 -20.75
N ASP A 211 6.70 -13.31 -19.48
CA ASP A 211 7.52 -13.93 -18.43
C ASP A 211 7.62 -15.46 -18.65
N ALA A 212 6.51 -16.11 -19.03
CA ALA A 212 6.52 -17.53 -19.41
C ALA A 212 7.36 -17.79 -20.67
N ALA A 213 7.29 -16.92 -21.68
CA ALA A 213 8.12 -17.01 -22.88
C ALA A 213 9.61 -16.81 -22.55
N ALA A 214 9.95 -15.86 -21.68
CA ALA A 214 11.31 -15.64 -21.19
C ALA A 214 11.85 -16.86 -20.40
N ALA A 215 11.00 -17.49 -19.58
CA ALA A 215 11.35 -18.73 -18.87
C ALA A 215 11.53 -19.93 -19.82
N SER A 216 10.77 -20.00 -20.92
CA SER A 216 10.93 -21.06 -21.93
C SER A 216 12.18 -20.88 -22.79
N ALA A 217 12.56 -19.63 -23.11
CA ALA A 217 13.75 -19.32 -23.88
C ALA A 217 15.05 -19.66 -23.12
N SER A 218 15.05 -19.59 -21.79
CA SER A 218 16.19 -20.03 -20.97
C SER A 218 16.38 -21.56 -20.92
N ASN A 219 15.36 -22.34 -21.30
CA ASN A 219 15.41 -23.81 -21.29
C ASN A 219 15.67 -24.43 -22.68
N GLY A 220 15.85 -23.61 -23.73
CA GLY A 220 15.98 -24.05 -25.12
C GLY A 220 17.41 -24.20 -25.65
N LEU A 221 18.37 -24.66 -24.84
CA LEU A 221 19.69 -25.07 -25.39
C LEU A 221 19.51 -26.40 -26.15
N PRO A 222 19.91 -26.52 -27.43
CA PRO A 222 19.76 -27.76 -28.17
C PRO A 222 20.67 -28.85 -27.57
N PRO A 223 20.27 -30.13 -27.62
CA PRO A 223 21.15 -31.22 -27.20
C PRO A 223 22.40 -31.24 -28.10
N PRO A 224 23.59 -31.54 -27.55
CA PRO A 224 24.80 -31.65 -28.35
C PRO A 224 24.63 -32.78 -29.38
N GLY A 225 24.89 -32.48 -30.66
CA GLY A 225 24.81 -33.44 -31.75
C GLY A 225 25.81 -34.60 -31.60
N PRO A 226 25.61 -35.71 -32.33
CA PRO A 226 26.43 -36.92 -32.17
C PRO A 226 27.86 -36.66 -32.64
N ASN A 227 28.80 -36.97 -31.76
CA ASN A 227 30.24 -36.84 -31.93
C ASN A 227 30.73 -37.84 -32.99
N LEU A 228 31.15 -37.36 -34.16
CA LEU A 228 31.89 -38.17 -35.14
C LEU A 228 33.31 -38.38 -34.61
N GLY A 229 33.58 -39.60 -34.12
CA GLY A 229 34.92 -40.02 -33.73
C GLY A 229 35.88 -40.10 -34.92
N PRO A 230 37.20 -40.03 -34.70
CA PRO A 230 38.18 -40.09 -35.78
C PRO A 230 38.23 -41.54 -36.30
N GLY A 231 38.12 -41.67 -37.63
CA GLY A 231 38.32 -42.93 -38.33
C GLY A 231 39.79 -43.40 -38.28
N PRO A 232 40.03 -44.68 -38.66
CA PRO A 232 41.30 -45.37 -38.51
C PRO A 232 42.45 -44.78 -39.35
#